data_AF-A0A4V1Y4L0-F1
#
_entry.id   AF-A0A4V1Y4L0-F1
#
_cell.length_a   1.000
_cell.length_b   1.000
_cell.length_c   1.000
_cell.angle_alpha   90.00
_cell.angle_beta   90.00
_cell.angle_gamma   90.00
#
_symmetry.space_group_name_H-M   'P 1'
#
loop_
_entity.id
_entity.type
_entity.pdbx_description
1 polymer ?
#
loop_
_entity_poly.entity_id
_entity_poly.type
_entity_poly.pdbx_seq_one_letter_code
_entity_poly.pdbx_strand_id
1 'polypeptide(L)'
;MIAVGYMMPYLQYPCPNPDNPAFPLRVDFIWFLPGDVTVVGEYDGMAKYGNTWTEVNTHVTKQCKRDAYLRKRGVTTIVHFSFDDVIHRELLYRKLDDAGIPRMH
;
A
#
# COMPACT_ATOMS: atom_id res chain seq x y z
N MET A 1 -12.97 -7.41 2.35
CA MET A 1 -13.78 -7.71 1.15
C MET A 1 -12.89 -7.46 -0.06
N ILE A 2 -12.33 -8.51 -0.66
CA ILE A 2 -11.82 -8.41 -2.02
C ILE A 2 -13.04 -8.59 -2.91
N ALA A 3 -13.39 -7.55 -3.67
CA ALA A 3 -14.66 -7.46 -4.37
C ALA A 3 -14.43 -7.10 -5.84
N VAL A 4 -15.28 -7.67 -6.70
CA VAL A 4 -15.61 -7.19 -8.05
C VAL A 4 -14.58 -7.50 -9.15
N GLY A 5 -14.03 -8.71 -9.12
CA GLY A 5 -13.29 -9.24 -10.27
C GLY A 5 -11.87 -8.72 -10.42
N TYR A 6 -11.32 -7.89 -9.53
CA TYR A 6 -9.90 -7.54 -9.63
C TYR A 6 -8.98 -8.73 -9.31
N MET A 7 -7.77 -8.71 -9.88
CA MET A 7 -6.70 -9.63 -9.50
C MET A 7 -6.48 -9.60 -8.00
N MET A 8 -6.39 -10.78 -7.39
CA MET A 8 -6.21 -10.92 -5.94
C MET A 8 -4.79 -10.51 -5.52
N PRO A 9 -4.62 -9.62 -4.53
CA PRO A 9 -3.31 -9.35 -3.94
C PRO A 9 -2.84 -10.51 -3.05
N TYR A 10 -1.53 -10.58 -2.83
CA TYR A 10 -1.00 -11.23 -1.64
C TYR A 10 -1.17 -10.30 -0.43
N LEU A 11 -1.63 -10.86 0.67
CA LEU A 11 -1.92 -10.12 1.89
C LEU A 11 -0.78 -10.22 2.90
N GLN A 12 -0.53 -9.14 3.65
CA GLN A 12 0.50 -9.07 4.68
C GLN A 12 1.87 -9.58 4.21
N TYR A 13 2.23 -9.24 2.98
CA TYR A 13 3.40 -9.82 2.33
C TYR A 13 4.70 -9.32 2.98
N PRO A 14 5.60 -10.23 3.39
CA PRO A 14 6.86 -9.84 4.01
C PRO A 14 7.82 -9.25 2.97
N CYS A 15 8.23 -8.01 3.20
CA CYS A 15 9.34 -7.39 2.50
C CYS A 15 10.59 -7.53 3.38
N PRO A 16 11.72 -8.05 2.83
CA PRO A 16 12.98 -8.10 3.56
C PRO A 16 13.29 -6.75 4.17
N ASN A 17 13.89 -6.71 5.35
CA ASN A 17 14.36 -5.49 5.99
C ASN A 17 15.86 -5.65 6.28
N PRO A 18 16.76 -5.09 5.45
CA PRO A 18 18.19 -5.30 5.57
C PRO A 18 18.75 -4.64 6.83
N ASP A 19 18.12 -3.56 7.29
CA ASP A 19 18.50 -2.84 8.51
C ASP A 19 18.11 -3.61 9.77
N ASN A 20 17.09 -4.46 9.69
CA ASN A 20 16.68 -5.34 10.78
C ASN A 20 16.10 -6.67 10.26
N PRO A 21 16.96 -7.63 9.87
CA PRO A 21 16.54 -8.88 9.23
C PRO A 21 15.62 -9.74 10.09
N ALA A 22 15.71 -9.63 11.42
CA ALA A 22 14.84 -10.34 12.36
C ALA A 22 13.40 -9.80 12.38
N PHE A 23 13.18 -8.58 11.89
CA PHE A 23 11.88 -7.91 11.83
C PHE A 23 11.63 -7.39 10.41
N PRO A 24 11.28 -8.30 9.47
CA PRO A 24 10.92 -7.90 8.12
C PRO A 24 9.72 -6.96 8.15
N LEU A 25 9.72 -6.00 7.24
CA LEU A 25 8.55 -5.15 7.02
C LEU A 25 7.45 -6.01 6.39
N ARG A 26 6.20 -5.65 6.60
CA ARG A 26 5.06 -6.28 5.92
C ARG A 26 4.23 -5.22 5.25
N VAL A 27 3.85 -5.45 3.99
CA VAL A 27 2.90 -4.60 3.27
C VAL A 27 1.51 -5.22 3.32
N ASP A 28 0.47 -4.40 3.41
CA ASP A 28 -0.90 -4.92 3.60
C ASP A 28 -1.38 -5.69 2.37
N PHE A 29 -1.11 -5.17 1.18
CA PHE A 29 -1.47 -5.74 -0.11
C PHE A 29 -0.31 -5.61 -1.10
N ILE A 30 -0.08 -6.64 -1.92
CA ILE A 30 0.86 -6.56 -3.04
C ILE A 30 0.34 -7.32 -4.26
N TRP A 31 0.53 -6.74 -5.43
CA TRP A 31 0.25 -7.33 -6.73
C TRP A 31 1.53 -7.40 -7.55
N PHE A 32 1.77 -8.56 -8.15
CA PHE A 32 2.81 -8.75 -9.15
C PHE A 32 2.14 -8.82 -10.52
N LEU A 33 2.29 -7.77 -11.30
CA LEU A 33 1.71 -7.63 -12.63
C LEU A 33 2.75 -7.99 -13.71
N PRO A 34 2.33 -8.33 -14.94
CA PRO A 34 3.24 -8.55 -16.05
C PRO A 34 4.15 -7.33 -16.32
N GLY A 35 5.37 -7.59 -16.81
CA GLY A 35 6.33 -6.53 -17.16
C GLY A 35 7.08 -5.94 -15.96
N ASP A 36 7.36 -6.76 -14.93
CA ASP A 36 8.08 -6.37 -13.71
C ASP A 36 7.42 -5.23 -12.91
N VAL A 37 6.11 -5.07 -13.08
CA VAL A 37 5.32 -4.07 -12.37
C VAL A 37 4.87 -4.66 -11.03
N THR A 38 5.37 -4.08 -9.94
CA THR A 38 4.97 -4.46 -8.58
C THR A 38 4.19 -3.32 -7.94
N VAL A 39 2.91 -3.55 -7.64
CA VAL A 39 2.04 -2.58 -7.00
C VAL A 39 1.86 -2.96 -5.53
N VAL A 40 2.07 -2.01 -4.62
CA VAL A 40 1.81 -2.17 -3.19
C VAL A 40 0.61 -1.33 -2.79
N GLY A 41 -0.27 -1.93 -1.99
CA GLY A 41 -1.37 -1.26 -1.31
C GLY A 41 -1.12 -1.23 0.19
N GLU A 42 -1.19 -0.06 0.80
CA GLU A 42 -1.11 0.12 2.26
C GLU A 42 -2.44 0.66 2.76
N TYR A 43 -2.95 0.10 3.85
CA TYR A 43 -4.15 0.59 4.49
C TYR A 43 -3.81 1.54 5.64
N ASP A 44 -3.95 2.82 5.37
CA ASP A 44 -3.81 3.90 6.34
C ASP A 44 -5.10 4.05 7.13
N GLY A 45 -5.15 3.34 8.27
CA GLY A 45 -6.20 3.56 9.25
C GLY A 45 -6.22 5.01 9.75
N MET A 46 -7.42 5.60 9.85
CA MET A 46 -7.68 6.98 10.28
C MET A 46 -7.10 7.35 11.66
N ALA A 47 -6.66 6.37 12.45
CA ALA A 47 -6.12 6.57 13.79
C ALA A 47 -4.64 7.04 13.83
N LYS A 48 -3.99 7.29 12.69
CA LYS A 48 -2.56 7.66 12.65
C LYS A 48 -2.27 9.16 12.60
N TYR A 49 -3.26 10.05 12.58
CA TYR A 49 -3.01 11.49 12.59
C TYR A 49 -3.22 12.04 14.00
N GLY A 50 -2.12 12.29 14.71
CA GLY A 50 -2.15 13.00 15.98
C GLY A 50 -2.65 14.44 15.80
N ASN A 51 -3.13 15.06 16.88
CA ASN A 51 -3.70 16.41 16.83
C ASN A 51 -2.64 17.52 16.78
N THR A 52 -1.35 17.16 16.90
CA THR A 52 -0.24 18.12 16.87
C THR A 52 0.56 18.04 15.57
N TRP A 53 1.11 19.18 15.15
CA TRP A 53 1.98 19.26 13.98
C TRP A 53 3.19 18.31 14.07
N THR A 54 3.74 18.11 15.26
CA THR A 54 4.87 17.19 15.51
C THR A 54 4.50 15.74 15.24
N GLU A 55 3.31 15.30 15.67
CA GLU A 55 2.82 13.95 15.41
C GLU A 55 2.58 13.75 13.92
N VAL A 56 1.87 14.68 13.28
CA VAL A 56 1.63 14.65 11.82
C VAL A 56 2.95 14.56 11.05
N ASN A 57 3.91 15.43 11.37
CA ASN A 57 5.21 15.44 10.69
C ASN A 57 6.01 14.14 10.91
N THR A 58 5.92 13.55 12.11
CA THR A 58 6.55 12.26 12.41
C THR A 58 5.92 11.12 11.59
N HIS A 59 4.59 11.11 11.47
CA HIS A 59 3.87 10.12 10.67
C HIS A 59 4.19 10.24 9.19
N VAL A 60 4.13 11.45 8.63
CA VAL A 60 4.49 11.72 7.24
C VAL A 60 5.94 11.30 6.96
N THR A 61 6.88 11.66 7.85
CA THR A 61 8.29 11.28 7.68
C THR A 61 8.48 9.76 7.68
N LYS A 62 7.76 9.02 8.54
CA LYS A 62 7.79 7.55 8.56
C LYS A 62 7.22 6.97 7.27
N GLN A 63 6.11 7.50 6.76
CA GLN A 63 5.51 7.08 5.50
C GLN A 63 6.44 7.35 4.31
N CYS A 64 7.02 8.56 4.19
CA CYS A 64 7.99 8.87 3.14
C CYS A 64 9.21 7.94 3.16
N LYS A 65 9.75 7.62 4.35
CA LYS A 65 10.87 6.67 4.48
C LYS A 65 10.48 5.26 4.04
N ARG A 66 9.26 4.82 4.38
CA ARG A 66 8.73 3.51 4.01
C ARG A 66 8.49 3.42 2.51
N ASP A 67 7.91 4.44 1.90
CA ASP A 67 7.68 4.49 0.45
C ASP A 67 9.00 4.49 -0.33
N ALA A 68 9.97 5.28 0.12
CA ALA A 68 11.31 5.28 -0.47
C ALA A 68 12.00 3.92 -0.34
N TYR A 69 11.79 3.23 0.79
CA TYR A 69 12.30 1.88 1.02
C TYR A 69 11.70 0.87 0.02
N LEU A 70 10.37 0.88 -0.14
CA LEU A 70 9.66 -0.01 -1.07
C LEU A 70 10.07 0.25 -2.52
N ARG A 71 10.19 1.52 -2.93
CA ARG A 71 10.66 1.88 -4.28
C ARG A 71 12.07 1.36 -4.58
N LYS A 72 12.99 1.42 -3.62
CA LYS A 72 14.34 0.84 -3.76
C LYS A 72 14.35 -0.68 -3.95
N ARG A 73 13.25 -1.36 -3.63
CA ARG A 73 13.08 -2.81 -3.78
C ARG A 73 12.34 -3.20 -5.06
N GLY A 74 12.13 -2.27 -5.98
CA GLY A 74 11.47 -2.53 -7.26
C GLY A 74 9.95 -2.41 -7.22
N VAL A 75 9.37 -1.90 -6.13
CA VAL A 75 7.97 -1.49 -6.13
C VAL A 75 7.82 -0.30 -7.06
N THR A 76 7.00 -0.45 -8.10
CA THR A 76 6.80 0.56 -9.14
C THR A 76 5.72 1.56 -8.74
N THR A 77 4.66 1.06 -8.08
CA THR A 77 3.49 1.85 -7.68
C THR A 77 3.13 1.57 -6.23
N ILE A 78 2.87 2.61 -5.45
CA ILE A 78 2.40 2.51 -4.06
C ILE A 78 1.07 3.26 -3.98
N VAL A 79 0.04 2.58 -3.48
CA VAL A 79 -1.31 3.10 -3.32
C VAL A 79 -1.65 3.08 -1.84
N HIS A 80 -1.96 4.25 -1.28
CA HIS A 80 -2.44 4.37 0.09
C HIS A 80 -3.98 4.40 0.09
N PHE A 81 -4.57 3.48 0.84
CA PHE A 81 -6.01 3.36 1.05
C PHE A 81 -6.37 3.91 2.43
N SER A 82 -7.33 4.81 2.46
CA SER A 82 -7.94 5.34 3.68
C SER A 82 -9.18 4.54 4.05
N PHE A 83 -9.70 4.78 5.26
CA PHE A 83 -11.00 4.23 5.67
C PHE A 83 -12.12 4.68 4.71
N ASP A 84 -12.10 5.95 4.28
CA ASP A 84 -13.10 6.48 3.36
C ASP A 84 -13.10 5.73 2.02
N ASP A 85 -11.94 5.33 1.50
CA ASP A 85 -11.87 4.53 0.26
C ASP A 85 -12.55 3.17 0.42
N VAL A 86 -12.46 2.55 1.60
CA VAL A 86 -13.07 1.25 1.87
C VAL A 86 -14.59 1.36 2.02
N ILE A 87 -15.07 2.44 2.62
CA ILE A 87 -16.51 2.74 2.74
C ILE A 87 -17.10 3.12 1.37
N HIS A 88 -16.38 3.95 0.61
CA HIS A 88 -16.75 4.42 -0.73
C HIS A 88 -16.06 3.59 -1.80
N ARG A 89 -16.65 2.43 -2.12
CA ARG A 89 -16.10 1.44 -3.04
C ARG A 89 -15.68 2.00 -4.41
N GLU A 90 -16.37 3.01 -4.91
CA GLU A 90 -16.04 3.70 -6.14
C GLU A 90 -14.67 4.40 -6.09
N LEU A 91 -14.26 4.93 -4.93
CA LEU A 91 -12.94 5.53 -4.73
C LEU A 91 -11.86 4.45 -4.71
N LEU A 92 -12.13 3.33 -4.04
CA LEU A 92 -11.24 2.18 -4.07
C LEU A 92 -11.04 1.64 -5.50
N TYR A 93 -12.12 1.48 -6.27
CA TYR A 93 -12.02 0.98 -7.65
C TYR A 93 -11.24 1.94 -8.54
N ARG A 94 -11.45 3.26 -8.42
CA ARG A 94 -10.65 4.25 -9.15
C ARG A 94 -9.17 4.13 -8.81
N LYS A 95 -8.82 3.99 -7.53
CA LYS A 95 -7.41 3.81 -7.11
C LYS A 95 -6.79 2.53 -7.68
N LEU A 96 -7.56 1.43 -7.74
CA LEU A 96 -7.09 0.17 -8.32
C LEU A 96 -6.93 0.27 -9.85
N ASP A 97 -7.88 0.93 -10.51
CA ASP A 97 -7.82 1.17 -11.96
C ASP A 97 -6.63 2.07 -12.32
N ASP A 98 -6.42 3.18 -11.60
CA ASP A 98 -5.28 4.10 -11.78
C ASP A 98 -3.93 3.42 -11.51
N ALA A 99 -3.91 2.44 -10.60
CA ALA A 99 -2.73 1.63 -10.32
C ALA A 99 -2.52 0.50 -11.35
N GLY A 100 -3.42 0.35 -12.31
CA GLY A 100 -3.34 -0.64 -13.39
C GLY A 100 -3.65 -2.07 -12.94
N ILE A 101 -4.37 -2.26 -11.83
CA ILE A 101 -4.73 -3.61 -11.36
C ILE A 101 -5.75 -4.24 -12.32
N PRO A 102 -5.46 -5.41 -12.93
CA PRO A 102 -6.35 -6.02 -13.89
C PRO A 102 -7.68 -6.46 -13.28
N ARG A 103 -8.75 -6.35 -14.08
CA ARG A 103 -10.05 -6.99 -13.82
C ARG A 103 -10.10 -8.35 -14.52
N MET A 104 -10.14 -9.40 -13.72
CA MET A 104 -10.48 -10.79 -14.06
C MET A 104 -11.99 -10.87 -14.34
N HIS A 105 -12.37 -10.86 -15.62
CA HIS A 105 -13.72 -11.16 -16.09
C HIS A 105 -13.90 -12.66 -16.32
#